data_AF-A0AB38S7T0-F1
#
_entry.id   AF-A0AB38S7T0-F1
#
_cell.length_a   1.000
_cell.length_b   1.000
_cell.length_c   1.000
_cell.angle_alpha   90.00
_cell.angle_beta   90.00
_cell.angle_gamma   90.00
#
_symmetry.space_group_name_H-M   'P 1'
#
loop_
_entity.id
_entity.type
_entity.pdbx_description
1 polymer ?
#
loop_
_entity_poly.entity_id
_entity_poly.type
_entity_poly.pdbx_seq_one_letter_code
_entity_poly.pdbx_strand_id
1 'polypeptide(L)' 'MDVHSDVGAVAAQNDEVPLNAIRAFVTVAREGSVARAATTLGTTQSSVSRYLSVLRDYLGAT' A
#
# COMPACT_ATOMS: atom_id res chain seq x y z
N MET A 1 29.79 -21.09 15.22
CA MET A 1 28.34 -21.22 15.01
C MET A 1 27.87 -19.84 14.63
N ASP A 2 27.97 -19.57 13.34
CA ASP A 2 27.91 -18.24 12.75
C ASP A 2 26.49 -17.68 12.79
N VAL A 3 26.32 -16.61 13.57
CA VAL A 3 25.15 -15.73 13.56
C VAL A 3 25.21 -14.83 12.33
N HIS A 4 24.91 -15.38 11.16
CA HIS A 4 24.75 -14.58 9.95
C HIS A 4 23.40 -13.85 9.99
N SER A 5 23.45 -12.64 10.58
CA SER A 5 22.91 -11.42 9.96
C SER A 5 21.47 -11.44 9.44
N ASP A 6 20.48 -11.28 10.34
CA ASP A 6 19.09 -10.90 9.97
C ASP A 6 18.88 -9.36 9.94
N VAL A 7 19.96 -8.59 10.11
CA VAL A 7 19.90 -7.11 10.21
C VAL A 7 19.55 -6.45 8.87
N GLY A 8 19.64 -7.17 7.74
CA GLY A 8 19.31 -6.67 6.40
C GLY A 8 17.83 -6.71 6.02
N ALA A 9 17.00 -7.55 6.66
CA ALA A 9 15.61 -7.75 6.26
C ALA A 9 14.66 -6.64 6.78
N VAL A 10 15.05 -5.93 7.83
CA VAL A 10 14.17 -4.96 8.50
C VAL A 10 14.14 -3.60 7.80
N ALA A 11 15.23 -3.21 7.11
CA ALA A 11 15.31 -1.94 6.39
C ALA A 11 14.67 -2.00 4.99
N ALA A 12 14.71 -3.17 4.32
CA ALA A 12 14.20 -3.32 2.95
C ALA A 12 12.66 -3.30 2.84
N GLN A 13 11.92 -3.39 3.95
CA GLN A 13 10.46 -3.43 3.93
C GLN A 13 9.80 -2.09 3.55
N ASN A 14 10.54 -0.98 3.57
CA ASN A 14 10.04 0.35 3.21
C ASN A 14 10.38 0.80 1.78
N ASP A 15 11.25 0.09 1.07
CA ASP A 15 11.65 0.45 -0.31
C ASP A 15 10.92 -0.37 -1.38
N GLU A 16 10.11 -1.36 -0.99
CA GLU A 16 9.31 -2.12 -1.96
C GLU A 16 8.10 -1.29 -2.41
N VAL A 17 8.01 -1.07 -3.73
CA VAL A 17 6.90 -0.32 -4.35
C VAL A 17 5.55 -0.96 -4.00
N PRO A 18 4.63 -0.26 -3.32
CA PRO A 18 3.38 -0.87 -2.84
C PRO A 18 2.34 -0.96 -3.97
N LEU A 19 2.44 -1.98 -4.83
CA LEU A 19 1.60 -2.11 -6.03
C LEU A 19 0.09 -2.14 -5.74
N ASN A 20 -0.33 -2.76 -4.63
CA ASN A 20 -1.73 -2.74 -4.21
C ASN A 20 -2.21 -1.34 -3.83
N ALA A 21 -1.31 -0.51 -3.29
CA ALA A 21 -1.57 0.86 -2.92
C ALA A 21 -1.71 1.77 -4.14
N ILE A 22 -0.82 1.60 -5.13
CA ILE A 22 -0.92 2.28 -6.43
C ILE A 22 -2.23 1.89 -7.14
N ARG A 23 -2.56 0.59 -7.18
CA ARG A 23 -3.81 0.10 -7.78
C ARG A 23 -5.04 0.70 -7.10
N ALA A 24 -5.06 0.73 -5.78
CA ALA A 24 -6.14 1.33 -5.01
C ALA A 24 -6.30 2.83 -5.34
N PHE A 25 -5.20 3.58 -5.35
CA PHE A 25 -5.20 5.00 -5.68
C PHE A 25 -5.74 5.30 -7.08
N VAL A 26 -5.24 4.62 -8.10
CA VAL A 26 -5.70 4.81 -9.50
C VAL A 26 -7.18 4.46 -9.64
N THR A 27 -7.65 3.40 -8.97
CA THR A 27 -9.06 3.01 -9.02
C THR A 27 -9.93 4.06 -8.33
N VAL A 28 -9.54 4.56 -7.16
CA VAL A 28 -10.27 5.65 -6.47
C VAL A 28 -10.34 6.91 -7.32
N ALA A 29 -9.25 7.29 -7.98
CA ALA A 29 -9.23 8.45 -8.88
C ALA A 29 -10.18 8.30 -10.08
N ARG A 30 -10.30 7.08 -10.63
CA ARG A 30 -11.22 6.79 -11.74
C ARG A 30 -12.69 6.75 -11.31
N GLU A 31 -12.97 6.13 -10.17
CA GLU A 31 -14.33 5.95 -9.66
C GLU A 31 -14.86 7.19 -8.93
N GLY A 32 -13.97 8.10 -8.51
CA GLY A 32 -14.30 9.26 -7.68
C GLY A 32 -14.83 8.89 -6.29
N SER A 33 -14.65 7.65 -5.84
CA SER A 33 -15.26 7.14 -4.62
C SER A 33 -14.50 5.93 -4.05
N VAL A 34 -14.15 5.97 -2.77
CA VAL A 34 -13.53 4.85 -2.04
C VAL A 34 -14.44 3.62 -1.97
N ALA A 35 -15.75 3.81 -1.78
CA ALA A 35 -16.71 2.71 -1.69
C ALA A 35 -16.82 1.95 -3.02
N ARG A 36 -17.08 2.66 -4.13
CA ARG A 36 -17.05 2.09 -5.49
C ARG A 36 -15.72 1.41 -5.82
N ALA A 37 -14.59 2.02 -5.51
CA ALA A 37 -13.29 1.41 -5.73
C ALA A 37 -13.11 0.09 -4.96
N ALA A 38 -13.61 0.00 -3.73
CA ALA A 38 -13.59 -1.25 -2.96
C ALA A 38 -14.42 -2.35 -3.65
N THR A 39 -15.60 -2.01 -4.16
CA THR A 39 -16.42 -2.91 -4.98
C THR A 39 -15.67 -3.36 -6.25
N THR A 40 -15.10 -2.42 -7.01
CA THR A 40 -14.34 -2.71 -8.24
C THR A 40 -13.12 -3.61 -7.97
N LEU A 41 -12.46 -3.45 -6.82
CA LEU A 41 -11.29 -4.24 -6.43
C LEU A 41 -11.63 -5.56 -5.73
N GLY A 42 -12.90 -5.84 -5.45
CA GLY A 42 -13.31 -7.03 -4.71
C GLY A 42 -12.77 -7.06 -3.27
N THR A 43 -12.69 -5.90 -2.61
CA THR A 43 -12.16 -5.76 -1.25
C THR A 43 -13.04 -4.85 -0.38
N THR A 44 -12.61 -4.60 0.87
CA THR A 44 -13.33 -3.73 1.81
C THR A 44 -12.91 -2.26 1.67
N GLN A 45 -13.81 -1.34 2.02
CA GLN A 45 -13.49 0.09 2.07
C GLN A 45 -12.33 0.39 3.03
N SER A 46 -12.25 -0.33 4.16
CA SER A 46 -11.13 -0.21 5.12
C SER A 46 -9.79 -0.64 4.52
N SER A 47 -9.76 -1.69 3.69
CA SER A 47 -8.55 -2.13 2.99
C SER A 47 -8.11 -1.06 1.98
N VAL A 48 -9.05 -0.48 1.22
CA VAL A 48 -8.73 0.63 0.31
C VAL A 48 -8.16 1.83 1.07
N SER A 49 -8.78 2.26 2.17
CA SER A 49 -8.25 3.36 2.98
C SER A 49 -6.85 3.05 3.52
N ARG A 50 -6.61 1.83 4.00
CA ARG A 50 -5.28 1.39 4.46
C ARG A 50 -4.24 1.46 3.33
N TYR A 51 -4.60 1.00 2.14
CA TYR A 51 -3.74 1.10 0.97
C TYR A 51 -3.41 2.54 0.61
N LEU A 52 -4.37 3.46 0.70
CA LEU A 52 -4.09 4.88 0.47
C LEU A 52 -3.13 5.47 1.51
N SER A 53 -3.25 5.08 2.79
CA SER A 53 -2.29 5.45 3.83
C SER A 53 -0.89 4.91 3.52
N VAL A 54 -0.79 3.62 3.15
CA VAL A 54 0.50 3.01 2.77
C VAL A 54 1.15 3.74 1.59
N LEU A 55 0.37 4.13 0.56
CA LEU A 55 0.91 4.89 -0.58
C LEU A 55 1.38 6.28 -0.14
N ARG A 56 0.61 6.95 0.72
CA ARG A 56 0.97 8.26 1.25
C ARG A 56 2.30 8.21 2.00
N ASP A 57 2.43 7.23 2.89
CA ASP A 57 3.63 7.02 3.70
C ASP A 57 4.84 6.70 2.81
N TYR A 58 4.67 5.80 1.84
CA TYR A 58 5.71 5.44 0.85
C TYR A 58 6.20 6.66 0.04
N LEU A 59 5.30 7.58 -0.32
CA LEU A 59 5.64 8.78 -1.08
C LEU A 59 6.19 9.92 -0.21
N GLY A 60 6.17 9.80 1.11
CA GLY A 60 6.53 10.89 2.03
C GLY A 60 5.63 12.12 1.90
N ALA A 61 4.40 11.94 1.40
CA ALA A 61 3.44 13.02 1.22
C ALA A 61 2.66 13.23 2.52
N THR A 62 2.77 14.40 3.16
CA THR A 62 1.99 14.74 4.38
C THR A 62 0.57 15.19 4.04
#